data_AF-A0A9D1YWE0-F1
#
_entry.id   AF-A0A9D1YWE0-F1
#
_cell.length_a   1.000
_cell.length_b   1.000
_cell.length_c   1.000
_cell.angle_alpha   90.00
_cell.angle_beta   90.00
_cell.angle_gamma   90.00
#
_symmetry.space_group_name_H-M   'P 1'
#
loop_
_entity.id
_entity.type
_entity.pdbx_description
1 polymer ?
#
loop_
_entity_poly.entity_id
_entity_poly.type
_entity_poly.pdbx_seq_one_letter_code
_entity_poly.pdbx_strand_id
1 'polypeptide(L)'
;MREHGGRARITGRHARNLNPLIFAGERSRELRFAWWWLHVGGSPAKFSAFNSRSDALVAKWRTAFQRRAIAPAAWFDEKGARFALAGQAFGMAAITTSARTSAGEALDTYSIVTREAVGAVAPVHNRMPLLVPRELHDAWLDPERVGDAELIGAVVSASDELSRALDIVTDDEVDEDTPALF
;
A
#
# COMPACT_ATOMS: atom_id res chain seq x y z
N MET A 1 6.42 -8.90 -19.32
CA MET A 1 6.39 -8.44 -17.91
C MET A 1 7.67 -7.65 -17.73
N ARG A 2 7.61 -6.34 -17.49
CA ARG A 2 8.83 -5.57 -17.20
C ARG A 2 9.11 -5.76 -15.71
N GLU A 3 10.08 -6.60 -15.40
CA GLU A 3 10.65 -6.66 -14.05
C GLU A 3 11.40 -5.36 -13.83
N HIS A 4 10.91 -4.55 -12.89
CA HIS A 4 11.61 -3.35 -12.44
C HIS A 4 12.44 -3.76 -11.22
N GLY A 5 13.76 -3.74 -11.35
CA GLY A 5 14.67 -3.90 -10.20
C GLY A 5 14.34 -2.86 -9.13
N GLY A 6 13.97 -3.31 -7.93
CA GLY A 6 13.75 -2.52 -6.70
C GLY A 6 12.63 -1.45 -6.71
N ARG A 7 12.28 -0.88 -7.88
CA ARG A 7 11.54 0.38 -7.99
C ARG A 7 10.17 0.20 -8.64
N ALA A 8 9.14 0.12 -7.81
CA ALA A 8 7.75 0.19 -8.25
C ALA A 8 7.41 1.60 -8.78
N ARG A 9 6.75 1.71 -9.94
CA ARG A 9 6.26 2.98 -10.51
C ARG A 9 4.81 2.87 -10.96
N ILE A 10 4.02 3.92 -10.77
CA ILE A 10 2.64 3.95 -11.29
C ILE A 10 2.69 3.97 -12.83
N THR A 11 2.06 2.99 -13.47
CA THR A 11 2.05 2.83 -14.95
C THR A 11 0.72 3.22 -15.59
N GLY A 12 -0.23 3.74 -14.81
CA GLY A 12 -1.58 4.07 -15.26
C GLY A 12 -2.45 2.84 -15.53
N ARG A 13 -3.70 3.07 -15.96
CA ARG A 13 -4.73 2.02 -16.13
C ARG A 13 -4.50 1.04 -17.29
N HIS A 14 -3.60 1.38 -18.23
CA HIS A 14 -3.44 0.64 -19.49
C HIS A 14 -2.25 -0.34 -19.46
N ALA A 15 -1.26 -0.10 -18.60
CA ALA A 15 -0.09 -0.94 -18.50
C ALA A 15 -0.12 -1.73 -17.18
N ARG A 16 -0.05 -3.06 -17.29
CA ARG A 16 -0.02 -3.97 -16.14
C ARG A 16 1.28 -3.81 -15.35
N ASN A 17 1.16 -3.27 -14.14
CA ASN A 17 2.25 -3.17 -13.18
C ASN A 17 1.95 -4.00 -11.95
N LEU A 18 2.63 -5.13 -11.84
CA LEU A 18 2.48 -6.09 -10.74
C LEU A 18 3.55 -5.82 -9.68
N ASN A 19 3.11 -5.63 -8.44
CA ASN A 19 4.01 -5.44 -7.30
C ASN A 19 3.74 -6.52 -6.24
N PRO A 20 4.76 -6.89 -5.46
CA PRO A 20 4.60 -7.83 -4.36
C PRO A 20 3.78 -7.20 -3.24
N LEU A 21 2.71 -7.86 -2.82
CA LEU A 21 1.87 -7.49 -1.69
C LEU A 21 1.80 -8.67 -0.71
N ILE A 22 1.78 -8.35 0.57
CA ILE A 22 1.57 -9.31 1.65
C ILE A 22 0.07 -9.39 1.93
N PHE A 23 -0.47 -10.59 1.88
CA PHE A 23 -1.87 -10.91 2.18
C PHE A 23 -1.95 -11.83 3.39
N ALA A 24 -3.11 -11.89 4.04
CA ALA A 24 -3.43 -13.03 4.91
C ALA A 24 -3.48 -14.31 4.06
N GLY A 25 -2.87 -15.38 4.57
CA GLY A 25 -3.02 -16.75 4.07
C GLY A 25 -3.61 -17.65 5.17
N GLU A 26 -3.86 -18.92 4.84
CA GLU A 26 -4.57 -19.85 5.74
C GLU A 26 -3.81 -20.16 7.04
N ARG A 27 -2.47 -20.17 6.98
CA ARG A 27 -1.59 -20.52 8.11
C ARG A 27 -0.50 -19.47 8.38
N SER A 28 -0.15 -18.70 7.36
CA SER A 28 0.86 -17.66 7.41
C SER A 28 0.53 -16.60 6.38
N ARG A 29 1.16 -15.43 6.49
CA ARG A 29 1.07 -14.39 5.47
C ARG A 29 1.62 -14.91 4.13
N GLU A 30 1.03 -14.45 3.03
CA GLU A 30 1.39 -14.85 1.66
C GLU A 30 1.86 -13.64 0.86
N LEU A 31 2.97 -13.80 0.12
CA LEU A 31 3.41 -12.82 -0.86
C LEU A 31 2.76 -13.13 -2.21
N ARG A 32 1.98 -12.19 -2.75
CA ARG A 32 1.35 -12.33 -4.07
C ARG A 32 1.54 -11.07 -4.89
N PHE A 33 1.58 -11.23 -6.21
CA PHE A 33 1.66 -10.11 -7.13
C PHE A 33 0.28 -9.55 -7.43
N ALA A 34 0.10 -8.24 -7.25
CA ALA A 34 -1.15 -7.54 -7.56
C ALA A 34 -0.91 -6.34 -8.48
N TRP A 35 -1.90 -6.01 -9.33
CA TRP A 35 -1.82 -4.85 -10.22
C TRP A 35 -2.09 -3.56 -9.45
N TRP A 36 -1.14 -2.62 -9.47
CA TRP A 36 -1.30 -1.29 -8.91
C TRP A 36 -2.21 -0.36 -9.71
N TRP A 37 -3.50 -0.68 -9.70
CA TRP A 37 -4.61 0.14 -10.16
C TRP A 37 -5.89 -0.59 -9.77
N LEU A 38 -6.72 -0.06 -8.86
CA LEU A 38 -7.90 -0.80 -8.41
C LEU A 38 -8.91 -1.02 -9.54
N HIS A 39 -9.44 -2.23 -9.66
CA HIS A 39 -10.52 -2.55 -10.59
C HIS A 39 -11.89 -2.37 -9.93
N VAL A 40 -12.85 -1.85 -10.70
CA VAL A 40 -14.26 -1.70 -10.32
C VAL A 40 -15.11 -2.39 -11.38
N GLY A 41 -15.96 -3.34 -10.96
CA GLY A 41 -16.75 -4.14 -11.90
C GLY A 41 -15.90 -5.02 -12.82
N GLY A 42 -14.75 -5.51 -12.32
CA GLY A 42 -13.84 -6.38 -13.08
C GLY A 42 -12.89 -5.67 -14.06
N SER A 43 -13.05 -4.36 -14.27
CA SER A 43 -12.22 -3.56 -15.19
C SER A 43 -11.42 -2.49 -14.44
N PRO A 44 -10.27 -2.03 -14.97
CA PRO A 44 -9.53 -0.91 -14.39
C PRO A 44 -10.44 0.30 -14.18
N ALA A 45 -10.41 0.91 -12.98
CA ALA A 45 -11.20 2.09 -12.71
C ALA A 45 -10.88 3.20 -13.73
N LYS A 46 -11.91 3.91 -14.20
CA LYS A 46 -11.74 4.99 -15.19
C LYS A 46 -11.13 6.26 -14.59
N PHE A 47 -11.16 6.39 -13.27
CA PHE A 47 -10.56 7.47 -12.48
C PHE A 47 -9.28 6.97 -11.78
N SER A 48 -8.47 7.90 -11.25
CA SER A 48 -7.24 7.55 -10.53
C SER A 48 -7.54 6.71 -9.28
N ALA A 49 -7.26 5.40 -9.37
CA ALA A 49 -7.52 4.42 -8.32
C ALA A 49 -6.24 3.69 -7.89
N PHE A 50 -5.09 4.33 -8.05
CA PHE A 50 -3.81 3.85 -7.52
C PHE A 50 -3.65 4.20 -6.02
N ASN A 51 -4.35 5.26 -5.55
CA ASN A 51 -4.39 5.69 -4.15
C ASN A 51 -5.84 5.87 -3.66
N SER A 52 -6.09 5.49 -2.40
CA SER A 52 -7.38 5.66 -1.72
C SER A 52 -7.17 6.42 -0.41
N ARG A 53 -7.94 7.49 -0.16
CA ARG A 53 -7.81 8.24 1.10
C ARG A 53 -8.38 7.43 2.26
N SER A 54 -7.67 7.37 3.39
CA SER A 54 -8.13 6.74 4.63
C SER A 54 -9.52 7.21 5.06
N ASP A 55 -9.75 8.52 5.05
CA ASP A 55 -11.03 9.17 5.36
C ASP A 55 -12.18 8.84 4.39
N ALA A 56 -11.88 8.27 3.23
CA ALA A 56 -12.85 7.92 2.21
C ALA A 56 -13.13 6.42 2.16
N LEU A 57 -12.43 5.58 2.93
CA LEU A 57 -12.56 4.12 2.82
C LEU A 57 -13.98 3.65 3.14
N VAL A 58 -14.51 4.08 4.28
CA VAL A 58 -15.86 3.72 4.74
C VAL A 58 -16.94 4.35 3.85
N ALA A 59 -16.68 5.48 3.22
CA ALA A 59 -17.67 6.20 2.41
C ALA A 59 -17.71 5.78 0.94
N LYS A 60 -16.54 5.46 0.34
CA LYS A 60 -16.36 5.30 -1.11
C LYS A 60 -15.75 3.95 -1.51
N TRP A 61 -15.05 3.28 -0.61
CA TRP A 61 -14.31 2.05 -0.92
C TRP A 61 -14.76 0.84 -0.10
N ARG A 62 -15.99 0.85 0.42
CA ARG A 62 -16.54 -0.15 1.36
C ARG A 62 -16.20 -1.60 0.99
N THR A 63 -16.47 -2.00 -0.26
CA THR A 63 -16.24 -3.37 -0.74
C THR A 63 -14.75 -3.72 -0.79
N ALA A 64 -13.93 -2.84 -1.36
CA ALA A 64 -12.48 -3.07 -1.45
C ALA A 64 -11.82 -3.05 -0.06
N PHE A 65 -12.34 -2.23 0.87
CA PHE A 65 -11.82 -2.13 2.23
C PHE A 65 -12.04 -3.39 3.07
N GLN A 66 -12.95 -4.28 2.67
CA GLN A 66 -13.08 -5.60 3.29
C GLN A 66 -11.95 -6.56 2.89
N ARG A 67 -11.16 -6.25 1.87
CA ARG A 67 -10.03 -7.06 1.41
C ARG A 67 -8.74 -6.24 1.45
N ARG A 68 -7.90 -6.53 2.44
CA ARG A 68 -6.72 -5.71 2.73
C ARG A 68 -5.43 -6.48 2.47
N ALA A 69 -4.39 -5.72 2.24
CA ALA A 69 -3.03 -6.21 2.01
C ALA A 69 -2.04 -5.17 2.53
N ILE A 70 -0.77 -5.54 2.61
CA ILE A 70 0.33 -4.64 2.94
C ILE A 70 1.28 -4.61 1.74
N ALA A 71 1.58 -3.42 1.25
CA ALA A 71 2.64 -3.21 0.27
C ALA A 71 3.96 -2.95 1.03
N PRO A 72 4.91 -3.90 1.06
CA PRO A 72 6.21 -3.68 1.69
C PRO A 72 7.05 -2.69 0.86
N ALA A 73 7.80 -1.84 1.55
CA ALA A 73 8.74 -0.93 0.92
C ALA A 73 9.90 -0.60 1.87
N ALA A 74 11.08 -0.35 1.32
CA ALA A 74 12.18 0.27 2.05
C ALA A 74 12.09 1.81 2.02
N TRP A 75 11.41 2.36 1.01
CA TRP A 75 11.26 3.79 0.80
C TRP A 75 10.08 4.12 -0.12
N PHE A 76 9.65 5.38 -0.15
CA PHE A 76 8.77 5.91 -1.22
C PHE A 76 9.26 7.27 -1.72
N ASP A 77 8.91 7.61 -2.96
CA ASP A 77 9.21 8.91 -3.58
C ASP A 77 7.98 9.82 -3.52
N GLU A 78 8.19 11.08 -3.16
CA GLU A 78 7.19 12.14 -3.29
C GLU A 78 7.88 13.42 -3.77
N LYS A 79 7.42 13.95 -4.91
CA LYS A 79 7.97 15.14 -5.57
C LYS A 79 9.50 15.11 -5.78
N GLY A 80 10.08 13.92 -5.98
CA GLY A 80 11.52 13.74 -6.18
C GLY A 80 12.35 13.71 -4.89
N ALA A 81 11.71 13.76 -3.73
CA ALA A 81 12.33 13.43 -2.44
C ALA A 81 12.00 11.97 -2.09
N ARG A 82 12.99 11.24 -1.58
CA ARG A 82 12.82 9.87 -1.11
C ARG A 82 12.69 9.85 0.41
N PHE A 83 11.71 9.13 0.91
CA PHE A 83 11.42 8.97 2.33
C PHE A 83 11.60 7.54 2.75
N ALA A 84 12.36 7.31 3.83
CA ALA A 84 12.64 5.99 4.38
C ALA A 84 12.65 6.02 5.91
N LEU A 85 12.54 4.85 6.53
CA LEU A 85 12.92 4.65 7.93
C LEU A 85 14.37 4.16 7.92
N ALA A 86 15.24 4.75 8.75
CA ALA A 86 16.69 4.53 8.75
C ALA A 86 17.09 3.03 8.65
N GLY A 87 17.32 2.54 7.42
CA GLY A 87 17.67 1.15 7.12
C GLY A 87 16.58 0.10 7.40
N GLN A 88 15.30 0.51 7.55
CA GLN A 88 14.21 -0.39 7.92
C GLN A 88 13.08 -0.39 6.89
N ALA A 89 12.65 -1.58 6.49
CA ALA A 89 11.44 -1.75 5.68
C ALA A 89 10.17 -1.44 6.50
N PHE A 90 9.14 -0.95 5.82
CA PHE A 90 7.84 -0.64 6.39
C PHE A 90 6.70 -1.10 5.49
N GLY A 91 5.53 -1.26 6.10
CA GLY A 91 4.33 -1.73 5.44
C GLY A 91 3.41 -0.56 5.12
N MET A 92 3.00 -0.42 3.87
CA MET A 92 1.96 0.53 3.48
C MET A 92 0.62 -0.19 3.37
N ALA A 93 -0.41 0.38 3.98
CA ALA A 93 -1.77 -0.14 3.90
C ALA A 93 -2.26 -0.17 2.44
N ALA A 94 -2.86 -1.28 2.01
CA ALA A 94 -3.48 -1.41 0.71
C ALA A 94 -4.89 -2.03 0.84
N ILE A 95 -5.81 -1.58 -0.03
CA ILE A 95 -7.10 -2.22 -0.24
C ILE A 95 -7.11 -2.89 -1.61
N THR A 96 -7.88 -3.97 -1.76
CA THR A 96 -7.80 -4.82 -2.93
C THR A 96 -9.16 -5.19 -3.51
N THR A 97 -9.17 -5.46 -4.81
CA THR A 97 -10.27 -6.14 -5.49
C THR A 97 -9.70 -7.24 -6.36
N SER A 98 -10.52 -8.26 -6.64
CA SER A 98 -10.15 -9.31 -7.58
C SER A 98 -10.86 -9.09 -8.91
N ALA A 99 -10.12 -9.29 -10.00
CA ALA A 99 -10.58 -9.29 -11.38
C ALA A 99 -10.21 -10.62 -12.05
N ARG A 100 -10.60 -10.75 -13.32
CA ARG A 100 -10.12 -11.83 -14.19
C ARG A 100 -9.38 -11.26 -15.38
N THR A 101 -8.31 -11.93 -15.80
CA THR A 101 -7.65 -11.61 -17.07
C THR A 101 -8.54 -12.03 -18.24
N SER A 102 -8.20 -11.63 -19.46
CA SER A 102 -8.86 -12.12 -20.68
C SER A 102 -8.74 -13.65 -20.85
N ALA A 103 -7.74 -14.27 -20.21
CA ALA A 103 -7.54 -15.71 -20.17
C ALA A 103 -8.33 -16.41 -19.03
N GLY A 104 -9.07 -15.65 -18.21
CA GLY A 104 -9.90 -16.18 -17.11
C GLY A 104 -9.19 -16.34 -15.77
N GLU A 105 -7.88 -16.08 -15.71
CA GLU A 105 -7.05 -16.20 -14.51
C GLU A 105 -7.45 -15.16 -13.46
N ALA A 106 -7.38 -15.53 -12.18
CA ALA A 106 -7.59 -14.58 -11.08
C ALA A 106 -6.47 -13.54 -11.06
N LEU A 107 -6.85 -12.27 -10.84
CA LEU A 107 -5.93 -11.15 -10.77
C LEU A 107 -6.31 -10.28 -9.58
N ASP A 108 -5.43 -10.16 -8.60
CA ASP A 108 -5.59 -9.15 -7.56
C ASP A 108 -5.14 -7.79 -8.08
N THR A 109 -5.88 -6.76 -7.67
CA THR A 109 -5.63 -5.36 -8.00
C THR A 109 -5.72 -4.56 -6.73
N TYR A 110 -4.94 -3.48 -6.62
CA TYR A 110 -4.84 -2.76 -5.36
C TYR A 110 -4.71 -1.24 -5.52
N SER A 111 -5.00 -0.58 -4.40
CA SER A 111 -4.80 0.86 -4.20
C SER A 111 -4.08 1.06 -2.86
N ILE A 112 -3.05 1.90 -2.84
CA ILE A 112 -2.36 2.26 -1.60
C ILE A 112 -3.25 3.22 -0.82
N VAL A 113 -3.44 2.94 0.47
CA VAL A 113 -4.16 3.84 1.36
C VAL A 113 -3.24 5.01 1.70
N THR A 114 -3.76 6.23 1.58
CA THR A 114 -3.04 7.45 1.95
C THR A 114 -3.68 8.09 3.16
N ARG A 115 -2.91 8.88 3.90
CA ARG A 115 -3.35 9.76 4.99
C ARG A 115 -2.85 11.20 4.77
N GLU A 116 -3.28 12.12 5.62
CA GLU A 116 -2.67 13.46 5.70
C GLU A 116 -1.19 13.30 6.08
N ALA A 117 -0.32 14.06 5.41
CA ALA A 117 1.11 13.99 5.66
C ALA A 117 1.49 14.59 7.01
N VAL A 118 2.50 14.00 7.65
CA VAL A 118 3.12 14.48 8.89
C VAL A 118 4.65 14.37 8.78
N GLY A 119 5.36 14.88 9.79
CA GLY A 119 6.82 14.78 9.84
C GLY A 119 7.50 15.43 8.63
N ALA A 120 8.57 14.81 8.14
CA ALA A 120 9.36 15.30 7.02
C ALA A 120 8.58 15.35 5.68
N VAL A 121 7.48 14.60 5.54
CA VAL A 121 6.69 14.55 4.30
C VAL A 121 5.78 15.77 4.14
N ALA A 122 5.26 16.31 5.25
CA ALA A 122 4.24 17.37 5.24
C ALA A 122 4.66 18.67 4.51
N PRO A 123 5.91 19.15 4.61
CA PRO A 123 6.38 20.29 3.83
C PRO A 123 6.48 20.03 2.32
N VAL A 124 6.58 18.76 1.90
CA VAL A 124 6.76 18.36 0.49
C VAL A 124 5.43 18.11 -0.20
N HIS A 125 4.50 17.44 0.49
CA HIS A 125 3.18 17.12 -0.05
C HIS A 125 2.13 16.97 1.07
N ASN A 126 0.86 17.20 0.76
CA ASN A 126 -0.22 17.14 1.75
C ASN A 126 -0.69 15.71 2.10
N ARG A 127 -0.22 14.71 1.36
CA ARG A 127 -0.60 13.30 1.52
C ARG A 127 0.64 12.42 1.50
N MET A 128 0.57 11.34 2.25
CA MET A 128 1.59 10.30 2.31
C MET A 128 0.91 8.91 2.38
N PRO A 129 1.63 7.81 2.08
CA PRO A 129 1.14 6.47 2.36
C PRO A 129 0.77 6.31 3.84
N LEU A 130 -0.30 5.56 4.12
CA LEU A 130 -0.62 5.15 5.48
C LEU A 130 0.29 3.97 5.84
N LEU A 131 1.24 4.19 6.74
CA LEU A 131 2.09 3.13 7.24
C LEU A 131 1.32 2.28 8.25
N VAL A 132 1.52 0.97 8.23
CA VAL A 132 0.91 0.04 9.20
C VAL A 132 2.01 -0.37 10.19
N PRO A 133 1.88 -0.03 11.48
CA PRO A 133 2.79 -0.55 12.51
C PRO A 133 2.75 -2.08 12.56
N ARG A 134 3.89 -2.72 12.86
CA ARG A 134 4.05 -4.19 12.78
C ARG A 134 3.05 -4.92 13.67
N GLU A 135 2.75 -4.36 14.84
CA GLU A 135 1.77 -4.84 15.81
C GLU A 135 0.31 -4.81 15.31
N LEU A 136 0.01 -3.99 14.28
CA LEU A 136 -1.31 -3.92 13.65
C LEU A 136 -1.39 -4.68 12.33
N HIS A 137 -0.30 -5.33 11.88
CA HIS A 137 -0.31 -6.10 10.64
C HIS A 137 -1.39 -7.20 10.66
N ASP A 138 -1.52 -7.94 11.76
CA ASP A 138 -2.50 -9.04 11.83
C ASP A 138 -3.93 -8.50 11.82
N ALA A 139 -4.23 -7.49 12.62
CA ALA A 139 -5.55 -6.84 12.62
C ALA A 139 -5.91 -6.22 11.26
N TRP A 140 -4.92 -5.66 10.56
CA TRP A 140 -5.11 -5.11 9.23
C TRP A 140 -5.33 -6.20 8.17
N LEU A 141 -4.59 -7.32 8.23
CA LEU A 141 -4.67 -8.38 7.22
C LEU A 141 -5.83 -9.37 7.46
N ASP A 142 -6.34 -9.45 8.69
CA ASP A 142 -7.38 -10.40 9.09
C ASP A 142 -8.65 -10.28 8.21
N PRO A 143 -9.01 -11.33 7.43
CA PRO A 143 -10.20 -11.32 6.59
C PRO A 143 -11.51 -11.39 7.39
N GLU A 144 -11.47 -11.83 8.65
CA GLU A 144 -12.63 -11.88 9.55
C GLU A 144 -12.86 -10.52 10.26
N ARG A 145 -11.84 -9.66 10.31
CA ARG A 145 -11.99 -8.28 10.80
C ARG A 145 -12.68 -7.41 9.74
N VAL A 146 -13.83 -6.87 10.10
CA VAL A 146 -14.56 -5.90 9.28
C VAL A 146 -13.72 -4.65 9.05
N GLY A 147 -13.62 -4.23 7.79
CA GLY A 147 -13.04 -2.94 7.42
C GLY A 147 -14.03 -1.82 7.73
N ASP A 148 -13.92 -1.24 8.92
CA ASP A 148 -14.81 -0.19 9.42
C ASP A 148 -14.06 1.06 9.90
N ALA A 149 -14.81 2.01 10.47
CA ALA A 149 -14.27 3.28 10.97
C ALA A 149 -13.33 3.08 12.17
N GLU A 150 -13.56 2.06 12.99
CA GLU A 150 -12.74 1.74 14.16
C GLU A 150 -11.37 1.24 13.70
N LEU A 151 -11.33 0.27 12.77
CA LEU A 151 -10.08 -0.27 12.24
C LEU A 151 -9.24 0.83 11.58
N ILE A 152 -9.82 1.61 10.65
CA ILE A 152 -9.05 2.65 9.95
C ILE A 152 -8.61 3.76 10.91
N GLY A 153 -9.44 4.11 11.91
CA GLY A 153 -9.09 5.09 12.93
C GLY A 153 -7.91 4.63 13.79
N ALA A 154 -7.92 3.38 14.25
CA ALA A 154 -6.85 2.78 15.03
C ALA A 154 -5.52 2.76 14.24
N VAL A 155 -5.55 2.32 12.98
CA VAL A 155 -4.34 2.27 12.13
C VAL A 155 -3.81 3.67 11.83
N VAL A 156 -4.68 4.64 11.51
CA VAL A 156 -4.24 6.03 11.29
C VAL A 156 -3.60 6.62 12.53
N SER A 157 -4.19 6.38 13.71
CA SER A 157 -3.65 6.86 14.99
C SER A 157 -2.29 6.24 15.29
N ALA A 158 -2.17 4.91 15.20
CA ALA A 158 -0.93 4.20 15.49
C ALA A 158 0.17 4.47 14.46
N SER A 159 -0.22 4.82 13.22
CA SER A 159 0.72 5.21 12.16
C SER A 159 1.45 6.52 12.45
N ASP A 160 1.01 7.37 13.38
CA ASP A 160 1.54 8.74 13.49
C ASP A 160 3.00 8.78 13.91
N GLU A 161 3.38 8.02 14.95
CA GLU A 161 4.77 7.91 15.41
C GLU A 161 5.68 7.36 14.31
N LEU A 162 5.27 6.25 13.69
CA LEU A 162 6.00 5.63 12.59
C LEU A 162 6.17 6.57 11.39
N SER A 163 5.14 7.36 11.06
CA SER A 163 5.19 8.33 9.95
C SER A 163 6.12 9.50 10.24
N ARG A 164 6.21 9.92 11.51
CA ARG A 164 7.10 11.02 11.92
C ARG A 164 8.56 10.61 11.98
N ALA A 165 8.84 9.31 12.11
CA ALA A 165 10.18 8.75 12.04
C ALA A 165 10.73 8.61 10.61
N LEU A 166 9.94 8.92 9.58
CA LEU A 166 10.43 9.00 8.21
C LEU A 166 11.32 10.23 8.04
N ASP A 167 12.48 9.99 7.44
CA ASP A 167 13.41 11.03 7.04
C ASP A 167 13.63 11.04 5.54
N ILE A 168 14.08 12.19 5.03
CA ILE A 168 14.53 12.32 3.66
C ILE A 168 15.89 11.66 3.55
N VAL A 169 16.04 10.73 2.62
CA VAL A 169 17.30 10.01 2.36
C VAL A 169 17.84 10.36 0.99
N THR A 170 19.17 10.37 0.88
CA THR A 170 19.85 10.50 -0.41
C THR A 170 19.94 9.14 -1.12
N ASP A 171 20.21 9.13 -2.42
CA ASP A 171 20.28 7.89 -3.21
C ASP A 171 21.34 6.88 -2.66
N ASP A 172 22.38 7.37 -1.97
CA ASP A 172 23.47 6.56 -1.42
C ASP A 172 23.13 5.86 -0.09
N GLU A 173 22.04 6.24 0.58
CA GLU A 173 21.66 5.73 1.93
C GLU A 173 20.58 4.64 1.89
N VAL A 174 20.12 4.29 0.69
CA VAL A 174 19.06 3.30 0.50
C VAL A 174 19.70 1.95 0.22
N ASP A 175 19.69 1.09 1.23
CA ASP A 175 20.10 -0.28 1.06
C ASP A 175 19.04 -1.05 0.24
N GLU A 176 19.37 -1.36 -1.02
CA GLU A 176 18.54 -2.20 -1.91
C GLU A 176 18.37 -3.62 -1.34
N ASP A 177 19.21 -4.03 -0.38
CA ASP A 177 19.14 -5.32 0.33
C ASP A 177 18.41 -5.25 1.68
N THR A 178 17.67 -4.16 1.96
CA THR A 178 16.86 -4.03 3.19
C THR A 178 15.97 -5.27 3.38
N PRO A 179 16.10 -6.02 4.50
CA PRO A 179 15.39 -7.27 4.68
C PRO A 179 13.87 -7.06 4.61
N ALA A 180 13.22 -7.88 3.80
CA ALA A 180 11.78 -7.82 3.60
C ALA A 180 11.02 -8.01 4.91
N LEU A 181 9.86 -7.34 4.99
CA LEU A 181 8.89 -7.54 6.07
C LEU A 181 8.31 -8.95 6.02
N PHE A 182 8.97 -9.89 6.67
CA PHE A 182 8.36 -11.16 7.04
C PHE A 182 8.00 -11.13 8.54
#